data_AF-A0A382ZZJ5-F1
#
_entry.id   AF-A0A382ZZJ5-F1
#
_cell.length_a   1.000
_cell.length_b   1.000
_cell.length_c   1.000
_cell.angle_alpha   90.00
_cell.angle_beta   90.00
_cell.angle_gamma   90.00
#
_symmetry.space_group_name_H-M   'P 1'
#
loop_
_entity.id
_entity.type
_entity.pdbx_description
1 polymer ?
#
loop_
_entity_poly.entity_id
_entity_poly.type
_entity_poly.pdbx_seq_one_letter_code
_entity_poly.pdbx_strand_id
1 'polypeptide(L)'
;PYANLATLKTKLNSLAMPVTQSSHKDPRITARNLSSPISLTIDSDDVRLTQVNCFFGGDPIETSLEENVLTFTLDETLPVGRSRVNCTAPSNAQSGRYYWYSTPFFVADENGNYPD
;
A
#
# COMPACT_ATOMS: atom_id res chain seq x y z
N PRO A 1 6.94 5.22 -18.11
CA PRO A 1 6.22 5.88 -16.97
C PRO A 1 7.09 6.13 -15.71
N TYR A 2 8.02 5.24 -15.35
CA TYR A 2 8.89 5.41 -14.16
C TYR A 2 9.99 6.49 -14.31
N ALA A 3 10.34 6.88 -15.55
CA ALA A 3 11.40 7.85 -15.87
C ALA A 3 10.90 9.30 -16.10
N ASN A 4 9.73 9.68 -15.58
CA ASN A 4 9.26 11.06 -15.67
C ASN A 4 9.96 11.92 -14.61
N LEU A 5 10.94 12.73 -15.04
CA LEU A 5 11.69 13.66 -14.19
C LEU A 5 10.79 14.63 -13.41
N ALA A 6 9.63 15.02 -13.95
CA ALA A 6 8.69 15.90 -13.24
C ALA A 6 8.15 15.25 -11.96
N THR A 7 7.98 13.91 -11.95
CA THR A 7 7.51 13.15 -10.77
C THR A 7 8.64 12.65 -9.88
N LEU A 8 9.89 12.76 -10.34
CA LEU A 8 11.07 12.22 -9.62
C LEU A 8 11.28 12.93 -8.29
N LYS A 9 11.09 14.26 -8.23
CA LYS A 9 11.25 15.04 -7.00
C LYS A 9 10.35 14.52 -5.88
N THR A 10 9.08 14.21 -6.17
CA THR A 10 8.13 13.71 -5.16
C THR A 10 8.54 12.32 -4.67
N LYS A 11 8.98 11.44 -5.59
CA LYS A 11 9.41 10.08 -5.25
C LYS A 11 10.68 10.04 -4.40
N LEU A 12 11.66 10.91 -4.69
CA LEU A 12 12.89 10.99 -3.90
C LEU A 12 12.66 11.59 -2.51
N ASN A 13 11.64 12.43 -2.36
CA ASN A 13 11.34 13.11 -1.10
C ASN A 13 10.24 12.41 -0.30
N SER A 14 9.76 11.24 -0.72
CA SER A 14 8.75 10.50 0.04
C SER A 14 9.29 10.07 1.41
N LEU A 15 8.41 10.05 2.39
CA LEU A 15 8.65 9.59 3.74
C LEU A 15 8.09 8.16 3.90
N ALA A 16 8.71 7.36 4.75
CA ALA A 16 8.14 6.08 5.13
C ALA A 16 6.91 6.34 6.00
N MET A 17 5.75 5.83 5.61
CA MET A 17 4.55 5.91 6.44
C MET A 17 4.78 5.14 7.74
N PRO A 18 4.54 5.76 8.91
CA PRO A 18 4.83 5.15 10.21
C PRO A 18 3.74 4.15 10.60
N VAL A 19 3.63 3.05 9.86
CA VAL A 19 2.74 1.94 10.17
C VAL A 19 3.29 1.18 11.37
N THR A 20 2.53 1.16 12.47
CA THR A 20 2.91 0.49 13.72
C THR A 20 2.38 -0.94 13.78
N GLN A 21 1.26 -1.23 13.11
CA GLN A 21 0.68 -2.57 13.01
C GLN A 21 0.05 -2.80 11.64
N SER A 22 0.14 -4.04 11.15
CA SER A 22 -0.54 -4.52 9.95
C SER A 22 -1.22 -5.86 10.26
N SER A 23 -2.46 -6.04 9.79
CA SER A 23 -3.13 -7.33 9.82
C SER A 23 -2.51 -8.33 8.83
N HIS A 24 -1.86 -7.82 7.78
CA HIS A 24 -1.14 -8.60 6.77
C HIS A 24 0.35 -8.69 7.12
N LYS A 25 0.72 -9.75 7.86
CA LYS A 25 2.10 -9.95 8.36
C LYS A 25 2.94 -10.84 7.46
N ASP A 26 2.35 -11.87 6.84
CA ASP A 26 3.05 -12.75 5.90
C ASP A 26 2.69 -12.33 4.47
N PRO A 27 3.65 -11.84 3.68
CA PRO A 27 3.37 -11.42 2.32
C PRO A 27 3.15 -12.59 1.36
N ARG A 28 3.43 -13.84 1.75
CA ARG A 28 3.16 -15.02 0.92
C ARG A 28 1.69 -15.39 0.99
N ILE A 29 1.07 -15.46 -0.17
CA ILE A 29 -0.34 -15.74 -0.31
C ILE A 29 -0.49 -17.02 -1.16
N THR A 30 -1.22 -18.00 -0.64
CA THR A 30 -1.61 -19.20 -1.40
C THR A 30 -2.99 -19.03 -2.05
N ALA A 31 -3.92 -18.39 -1.34
CA ALA A 31 -5.25 -18.06 -1.87
C ALA A 31 -5.22 -16.73 -2.63
N ARG A 32 -5.37 -16.77 -3.95
CA ARG A 32 -5.23 -15.59 -4.81
C ARG A 32 -6.28 -14.49 -4.60
N ASN A 33 -7.35 -14.76 -3.86
CA ASN A 33 -8.33 -13.76 -3.47
C ASN A 33 -8.16 -13.44 -1.99
N LEU A 34 -8.18 -12.16 -1.64
CA LEU A 34 -8.19 -11.77 -0.23
C LEU A 34 -9.56 -12.08 0.36
N SER A 35 -9.58 -12.89 1.43
CA SER A 35 -10.82 -13.28 2.12
C SER A 35 -11.29 -12.25 3.15
N SER A 36 -10.48 -11.25 3.45
CA SER A 36 -10.76 -10.23 4.47
C SER A 36 -10.03 -8.92 4.13
N PRO A 37 -10.57 -7.76 4.54
CA PRO A 37 -9.87 -6.50 4.43
C PRO A 37 -8.51 -6.52 5.15
N ILE A 38 -7.57 -5.73 4.65
CA ILE A 38 -6.27 -5.50 5.31
C ILE A 38 -6.33 -4.17 6.04
N SER A 39 -5.88 -4.16 7.28
CA SER A 39 -5.87 -2.98 8.15
C SER A 39 -4.46 -2.61 8.56
N LEU A 40 -4.17 -1.31 8.54
CA LEU A 40 -2.90 -0.69 8.89
C LEU A 40 -3.16 0.34 10.00
N THR A 41 -2.54 0.14 11.17
CA THR A 41 -2.51 1.15 12.23
C THR A 41 -1.36 2.09 11.98
N ILE A 42 -1.65 3.39 11.89
CA ILE A 42 -0.67 4.42 11.51
C ILE A 42 -0.45 5.36 12.69
N ASP A 43 0.80 5.68 13.00
CA ASP A 43 1.12 6.81 13.86
C ASP A 43 0.88 8.12 13.07
N SER A 44 -0.17 8.86 13.44
CA SER A 44 -0.75 9.89 12.59
C SER A 44 -0.23 11.30 12.84
N ASP A 45 0.76 11.48 13.73
CA ASP A 45 1.27 12.78 14.17
C ASP A 45 1.54 13.77 13.02
N ASP A 46 2.25 13.32 11.96
CA ASP A 46 2.51 14.13 10.76
C ASP A 46 1.77 13.63 9.50
N VAL A 47 0.96 12.58 9.61
CA VAL A 47 0.30 11.98 8.45
C VAL A 47 -1.11 12.55 8.29
N ARG A 48 -1.42 13.16 7.14
CA ARG A 48 -2.79 13.62 6.83
C ARG A 48 -3.68 12.46 6.39
N LEU A 49 -4.13 11.65 7.35
CA LEU A 49 -4.91 10.44 7.09
C LEU A 49 -6.23 10.69 6.35
N THR A 50 -6.87 11.84 6.53
CA THR A 50 -8.09 12.20 5.79
C THR A 50 -7.88 12.35 4.27
N GLN A 51 -6.62 12.37 3.81
CA GLN A 51 -6.24 12.41 2.40
C GLN A 51 -5.42 11.19 1.97
N VAL A 52 -5.47 10.11 2.75
CA VAL A 52 -4.81 8.86 2.37
C VAL A 52 -5.52 8.21 1.18
N ASN A 53 -4.76 7.64 0.27
CA ASN A 53 -5.27 6.84 -0.85
C ASN A 53 -4.39 5.61 -1.02
N CYS A 54 -5.00 4.49 -1.38
CA CYS A 54 -4.31 3.26 -1.73
C CYS A 54 -4.52 2.90 -3.20
N PHE A 55 -3.54 2.22 -3.79
CA PHE A 55 -3.52 1.88 -5.20
C PHE A 55 -3.04 0.44 -5.42
N PHE A 56 -3.70 -0.29 -6.31
CA PHE A 56 -3.30 -1.62 -6.79
C PHE A 56 -3.15 -1.57 -8.32
N GLY A 57 -2.04 -2.08 -8.85
CA GLY A 57 -1.78 -2.03 -10.31
C GLY A 57 -1.60 -0.61 -10.90
N GLY A 58 -1.76 0.45 -10.10
CA GLY A 58 -1.77 1.85 -10.55
C GLY A 58 -3.13 2.52 -10.41
N ASP A 59 -4.18 1.73 -10.17
CA ASP A 59 -5.56 2.21 -10.00
C ASP A 59 -5.90 2.39 -8.52
N PRO A 60 -6.71 3.42 -8.18
CA PRO A 60 -7.16 3.63 -6.81
C PRO A 60 -8.09 2.50 -6.37
N ILE A 61 -7.97 2.08 -5.12
CA ILE A 61 -8.84 1.06 -4.50
C ILE A 61 -9.64 1.67 -3.35
N GLU A 62 -10.74 1.02 -2.97
CA GLU A 62 -11.54 1.47 -1.84
C GLU A 62 -10.78 1.38 -0.52
N THR A 63 -10.94 2.42 0.29
CA THR A 63 -10.35 2.50 1.63
C THR A 63 -11.35 3.04 2.62
N SER A 64 -11.33 2.55 3.84
CA SER A 64 -12.01 3.14 4.99
C SER A 64 -11.00 3.58 6.05
N LEU A 65 -11.34 4.63 6.79
CA LEU A 65 -10.52 5.15 7.87
C LEU A 65 -11.38 5.26 9.13
N GLU A 66 -10.92 4.61 10.19
CA GLU A 66 -11.48 4.75 11.53
C GLU A 66 -10.34 5.14 12.48
N GLU A 67 -10.42 6.33 13.08
CA GLU A 67 -9.35 6.95 13.85
C GLU A 67 -8.00 6.95 13.10
N ASN A 68 -7.06 6.10 13.51
CA ASN A 68 -5.75 5.94 12.90
C ASN A 68 -5.56 4.58 12.19
N VAL A 69 -6.66 3.86 11.95
CA VAL A 69 -6.68 2.56 11.28
C VAL A 69 -7.21 2.73 9.86
N LEU A 70 -6.31 2.59 8.89
CA LEU A 70 -6.63 2.54 7.48
C LEU A 70 -6.94 1.11 7.09
N THR A 71 -8.08 0.87 6.47
CA THR A 71 -8.47 -0.45 5.94
C THR A 71 -8.69 -0.36 4.43
N PHE A 72 -8.26 -1.38 3.69
CA PHE A 72 -8.53 -1.51 2.26
C PHE A 72 -8.93 -2.94 1.90
N THR A 73 -9.69 -3.07 0.82
CA THR A 73 -10.09 -4.36 0.23
C THR A 73 -9.52 -4.49 -1.18
N LEU A 74 -9.38 -5.74 -1.64
CA LEU A 74 -9.13 -6.05 -3.04
C LEU A 74 -10.14 -7.11 -3.46
N ASP A 75 -11.05 -6.75 -4.34
CA ASP A 75 -12.01 -7.68 -4.93
C ASP A 75 -11.42 -8.42 -6.13
N GLU A 76 -10.23 -8.02 -6.57
CA GLU A 76 -9.51 -8.62 -7.68
C GLU A 76 -8.71 -9.85 -7.27
N THR A 77 -8.60 -10.81 -8.18
CA THR A 77 -7.67 -11.94 -8.04
C THR A 77 -6.23 -11.47 -8.20
N LEU A 78 -5.43 -11.66 -7.15
CA LEU A 78 -4.01 -11.35 -7.17
C LEU A 78 -3.31 -12.12 -8.32
N PRO A 79 -2.44 -11.45 -9.08
CA PRO A 79 -1.65 -12.11 -10.11
C PRO A 79 -0.64 -13.05 -9.45
N VAL A 80 -0.28 -14.13 -10.16
CA VAL A 80 0.87 -14.97 -9.79
C VAL A 80 2.13 -14.10 -9.80
N GLY A 81 3.05 -14.35 -8.88
CA GLY A 81 4.27 -13.58 -8.70
C GLY A 81 4.10 -12.41 -7.72
N ARG A 82 4.74 -11.28 -8.02
CA ARG A 82 4.80 -10.13 -7.13
C ARG A 82 3.74 -9.09 -7.46
N SER A 83 2.93 -8.73 -6.48
CA SER A 83 2.07 -7.54 -6.55
C SER A 83 2.15 -6.76 -5.25
N ARG A 84 1.55 -5.57 -5.23
CA ARG A 84 1.53 -4.72 -4.03
C ARG A 84 0.40 -3.72 -4.08
N VAL A 85 -0.13 -3.40 -2.91
CA VAL A 85 -0.89 -2.17 -2.68
C VAL A 85 0.06 -1.10 -2.18
N ASN A 86 -0.02 0.10 -2.75
CA ASN A 86 0.71 1.26 -2.24
C ASN A 86 -0.27 2.25 -1.65
N CYS A 87 -0.07 2.63 -0.39
CA CYS A 87 -0.85 3.66 0.28
C CYS A 87 0.00 4.91 0.47
N THR A 88 -0.57 6.06 0.17
CA THR A 88 0.12 7.35 0.26
C THR A 88 -0.74 8.39 0.93
N ALA A 89 -0.11 9.30 1.69
CA ALA A 89 -0.79 10.43 2.33
C ALA A 89 0.14 11.65 2.38
N PRO A 90 -0.38 12.88 2.27
CA PRO A 90 0.43 14.08 2.47
C PRO A 90 0.96 14.18 3.91
N SER A 91 2.11 14.83 4.08
CA SER A 91 2.57 15.31 5.39
C SER A 91 1.78 16.55 5.82
N ASN A 92 1.49 16.68 7.12
CA ASN A 92 0.86 17.87 7.70
C ASN A 92 1.84 19.02 7.86
N ALA A 93 3.09 18.73 8.24
CA ALA A 93 4.13 19.70 8.55
C ALA A 93 5.02 20.04 7.35
N GLN A 94 5.21 19.10 6.40
CA GLN A 94 6.16 19.22 5.31
C GLN A 94 5.45 19.32 3.96
N SER A 95 5.15 20.56 3.56
CA SER A 95 4.47 20.85 2.30
C SER A 95 5.16 20.18 1.10
N GLY A 96 4.36 19.50 0.28
CA GLY A 96 4.83 18.80 -0.92
C GLY A 96 5.52 17.44 -0.67
N ARG A 97 5.62 16.99 0.59
CA ARG A 97 6.09 15.63 0.92
C ARG A 97 4.92 14.69 1.20
N TYR A 98 5.14 13.43 0.86
CA TYR A 98 4.16 12.37 0.96
C TYR A 98 4.74 11.19 1.71
N TYR A 99 3.96 10.63 2.62
CA TYR A 99 4.18 9.33 3.22
C TYR A 99 3.80 8.23 2.23
N TRP A 100 4.54 7.12 2.29
CA TRP A 100 4.36 5.95 1.43
C TRP A 100 4.47 4.67 2.25
N TYR A 101 3.54 3.74 2.05
CA TYR A 101 3.59 2.37 2.53
C TYR A 101 3.29 1.41 1.39
N SER A 102 3.94 0.25 1.36
CA SER A 102 3.65 -0.81 0.40
C SER A 102 3.30 -2.09 1.15
N THR A 103 2.13 -2.65 0.87
CA THR A 103 1.71 -3.98 1.32
C THR A 103 2.02 -4.97 0.19
N PRO A 104 3.09 -5.79 0.30
CA PRO A 104 3.46 -6.73 -0.76
C PRO A 104 2.67 -8.03 -0.68
N PHE A 105 2.45 -8.63 -1.86
CA PHE A 105 1.92 -9.97 -2.02
C PHE A 105 2.85 -10.79 -2.91
N PHE A 106 3.10 -12.03 -2.50
CA PHE A 106 3.87 -13.03 -3.23
C PHE A 106 2.97 -14.26 -3.42
N VAL A 107 2.48 -14.42 -4.64
CA VAL A 107 1.60 -15.54 -5.01
C VAL A 107 2.42 -16.58 -5.76
N ALA A 108 2.39 -17.82 -5.30
CA ALA A 108 3.07 -18.91 -5.99
C ALA A 108 2.33 -19.33 -7.28
N ASP A 109 3.07 -19.86 -8.25
CA ASP A 109 2.52 -20.56 -9.40
C ASP A 109 2.02 -21.97 -9.02
N GLU A 110 1.47 -22.70 -10.00
CA GLU A 110 0.94 -24.05 -9.81
C GLU A 110 1.99 -25.07 -9.33
N ASN A 111 3.28 -24.78 -9.53
CA ASN A 111 4.40 -25.62 -9.11
C ASN A 111 4.97 -25.20 -7.75
N GLY A 112 4.39 -24.17 -7.10
CA GLY A 112 4.87 -23.65 -5.82
C GLY A 112 6.06 -22.68 -5.94
N ASN A 113 6.41 -22.24 -7.16
CA ASN A 113 7.48 -21.26 -7.38
C ASN A 113 6.93 -19.83 -7.29
N TYR A 114 7.79 -18.87 -6.93
CA TYR A 114 7.45 -17.46 -6.91
C TYR A 114 8.14 -16.74 -8.08
N PRO A 115 7.51 -16.70 -9.27
CA PRO A 115 8.08 -16.01 -10.42
C PRO A 115 8.18 -14.50 -10.16
N ASP A 116 9.19 -13.88 -10.75
CA ASP A 116 9.38 -12.43 -10.73
C ASP A 116 8.43 -11.70 -11.69
#